data_AF-A0A3N5JJM1-F1
#
_entry.id   AF-A0A3N5JJM1-F1
#
_cell.length_a   1.000
_cell.length_b   1.000
_cell.length_c   1.000
_cell.angle_alpha   90.00
_cell.angle_beta   90.00
_cell.angle_gamma   90.00
#
_symmetry.space_group_name_H-M   'P 1'
#
loop_
_entity.id
_entity.type
_entity.pdbx_description
1 polymer ?
#
loop_
_entity_poly.entity_id
_entity_poly.type
_entity_poly.pdbx_seq_one_letter_code
_entity_poly.pdbx_strand_id
1 'polypeptide(L)'
;LDAYLRVLTFSDEVGLRKPHPEIFARTLTALGVEPPEAAHVGDDVTTDIAGARGFGMRAIHLCHPTGASSRSDGATAISRLTELPAVLFGAGS
;
A
#
# COMPACT_ATOMS: atom_id res chain seq x y z
N LEU A 1 -16.01 -1.44 -8.47
CA LEU A 1 -14.67 -1.79 -7.95
C LEU A 1 -14.15 -3.06 -8.61
N ASP A 2 -15.04 -4.02 -8.83
CA ASP A 2 -14.77 -5.35 -9.37
C ASP A 2 -14.05 -5.34 -10.73
N ALA A 3 -14.32 -4.34 -11.57
CA ALA A 3 -13.62 -4.17 -12.85
C ALA A 3 -12.13 -3.75 -12.72
N TYR A 4 -11.70 -3.31 -11.53
CA TYR A 4 -10.36 -2.78 -11.27
C TYR A 4 -9.54 -3.64 -10.30
N LEU A 5 -10.16 -4.60 -9.61
CA LEU A 5 -9.53 -5.42 -8.59
C LEU A 5 -9.55 -6.89 -9.00
N ARG A 6 -8.36 -7.47 -9.19
CA ARG A 6 -8.20 -8.89 -9.57
C ARG A 6 -8.22 -9.83 -8.37
N VAL A 7 -7.68 -9.38 -7.24
CA VAL A 7 -7.53 -10.15 -6.00
C VAL A 7 -8.07 -9.30 -4.86
N LEU A 8 -8.84 -9.93 -3.98
CA LEU A 8 -9.33 -9.35 -2.74
C LEU A 8 -8.86 -10.24 -1.60
N THR A 9 -8.21 -9.65 -0.60
CA THR A 9 -7.76 -10.34 0.61
C THR A 9 -8.35 -9.61 1.80
N PHE A 10 -9.20 -10.28 2.58
CA PHE A 10 -9.86 -9.70 3.75
C PHE A 10 -9.25 -10.25 5.04
N SER A 11 -8.98 -9.38 6.01
CA SER A 11 -8.37 -9.74 7.30
C SER A 11 -9.19 -10.78 8.07
N ASP A 12 -10.50 -10.69 7.97
CA ASP A 12 -11.45 -11.46 8.77
C ASP A 12 -11.54 -12.92 8.29
N GLU A 13 -11.26 -13.17 7.02
CA GLU A 13 -11.23 -14.53 6.43
C GLU A 13 -9.96 -15.29 6.84
N VAL A 14 -8.89 -14.57 7.20
CA VAL A 14 -7.57 -15.16 7.46
C VAL A 14 -7.11 -15.02 8.92
N GLY A 15 -7.85 -14.27 9.74
CA GLY A 15 -7.49 -13.99 11.14
C GLY A 15 -6.22 -13.15 11.30
N LEU A 16 -5.76 -12.52 10.23
CA LEU A 16 -4.50 -11.78 10.15
C LEU A 16 -4.79 -10.37 9.67
N ARG A 17 -4.08 -9.39 10.24
CA ARG A 17 -4.17 -7.98 9.85
C ARG A 17 -2.79 -7.40 9.65
N LYS A 18 -2.71 -6.37 8.82
CA LYS A 18 -1.52 -5.52 8.73
C LYS A 18 -1.13 -5.03 10.14
N PRO A 19 0.17 -4.99 10.49
CA PRO A 19 1.34 -5.16 9.62
C PRO A 19 1.81 -6.61 9.45
N HIS A 20 1.03 -7.63 9.83
CA HIS A 20 1.47 -9.02 9.75
C HIS A 20 1.84 -9.40 8.29
N PRO A 21 3.07 -9.86 8.01
CA PRO A 21 3.60 -10.00 6.66
C PRO A 21 2.77 -10.93 5.76
N GLU A 22 2.20 -11.97 6.35
CA GLU A 22 1.36 -12.96 5.66
C GLU A 22 0.18 -12.36 4.88
N ILE A 23 -0.39 -11.22 5.30
CA ILE A 23 -1.49 -10.59 4.55
C ILE A 23 -1.01 -10.01 3.21
N PHE A 24 0.21 -9.48 3.18
CA PHE A 24 0.86 -9.01 1.96
C PHE A 24 1.28 -10.21 1.11
N ALA A 25 1.88 -11.23 1.74
CA ALA A 25 2.32 -12.45 1.06
C ALA A 25 1.18 -13.13 0.30
N ARG A 26 0.01 -13.30 0.93
CA ARG A 26 -1.18 -13.91 0.29
C ARG A 26 -1.64 -13.12 -0.93
N THR A 27 -1.72 -11.80 -0.79
CA THR A 27 -2.17 -10.92 -1.87
C THR A 27 -1.20 -10.97 -3.05
N LEU A 28 0.12 -10.86 -2.78
CA LEU A 28 1.15 -10.93 -3.82
C LEU A 28 1.24 -12.31 -4.47
N THR A 29 1.11 -13.39 -3.70
CA THR A 29 1.08 -14.76 -4.22
C THR A 29 -0.09 -14.96 -5.18
N ALA A 30 -1.29 -14.49 -4.81
CA ALA A 30 -2.47 -14.58 -5.68
C ALA A 30 -2.35 -13.70 -6.94
N LEU A 31 -1.57 -12.62 -6.88
CA LEU A 31 -1.26 -11.76 -8.03
C LEU A 31 -0.10 -12.29 -8.89
N GLY A 32 0.73 -13.19 -8.36
CA GLY A 32 1.95 -13.67 -9.00
C GLY A 32 3.03 -12.60 -9.16
N VAL A 33 3.19 -11.73 -8.15
CA VAL A 33 4.09 -10.56 -8.18
C VAL A 33 5.05 -10.61 -7.00
N GLU A 34 6.31 -10.20 -7.19
CA GLU A 34 7.29 -10.14 -6.11
C GLU A 34 7.19 -8.83 -5.31
N PRO A 35 7.56 -8.80 -4.01
CA PRO A 35 7.43 -7.59 -3.19
C PRO A 35 8.05 -6.31 -3.79
N PRO A 36 9.27 -6.33 -4.38
CA PRO A 36 9.88 -5.14 -4.97
C PRO A 36 9.14 -4.58 -6.18
N GLU A 37 8.28 -5.38 -6.82
CA GLU A 37 7.47 -4.99 -7.98
C GLU A 37 6.11 -4.40 -7.57
N ALA A 38 5.79 -4.41 -6.27
CA ALA A 38 4.51 -3.97 -5.74
C ALA A 38 4.62 -2.67 -4.93
N ALA A 39 3.56 -1.86 -5.01
CA ALA A 39 3.35 -0.70 -4.17
C ALA A 39 2.09 -0.86 -3.33
N HIS A 40 2.21 -0.63 -2.02
CA HIS A 40 1.09 -0.57 -1.09
C HIS A 40 0.68 0.88 -0.83
N VAL A 41 -0.62 1.16 -0.91
CA VAL A 41 -1.19 2.51 -0.69
C VAL A 41 -2.15 2.45 0.48
N GLY A 42 -1.92 3.25 1.52
CA GLY A 42 -2.76 3.28 2.71
C GLY A 42 -2.52 4.50 3.59
N ASP A 43 -3.37 4.72 4.57
CA ASP A 43 -3.42 5.89 5.45
C ASP A 43 -2.81 5.67 6.84
N ASP A 44 -2.60 4.41 7.24
CA ASP A 44 -2.02 4.09 8.55
C ASP A 44 -0.50 3.85 8.44
N VAL A 45 0.28 4.73 9.07
CA VAL A 45 1.75 4.68 9.03
C VAL A 45 2.32 3.38 9.60
N THR A 46 1.69 2.80 10.62
CA THR A 46 2.21 1.60 11.28
C THR A 46 1.86 0.34 10.49
N THR A 47 0.60 0.21 10.09
CA THR A 47 0.09 -1.01 9.47
C THR A 47 0.35 -1.04 7.97
N ASP A 48 0.15 0.08 7.26
CA ASP A 48 0.35 0.16 5.81
C ASP A 48 1.79 0.45 5.45
N ILE A 49 2.37 1.50 6.03
CA ILE A 49 3.67 2.00 5.58
C ILE A 49 4.80 1.15 6.13
N ALA A 50 4.91 1.02 7.45
CA ALA A 50 5.93 0.18 8.06
C ALA A 50 5.71 -1.31 7.72
N GLY A 51 4.46 -1.78 7.66
CA GLY A 51 4.13 -3.14 7.26
C GLY A 51 4.58 -3.49 5.85
N ALA A 52 4.20 -2.68 4.85
CA ALA A 52 4.58 -2.93 3.46
C ALA A 52 6.09 -2.85 3.24
N ARG A 53 6.75 -1.85 3.86
CA ARG A 53 8.22 -1.70 3.78
C ARG A 53 8.95 -2.86 4.44
N GLY A 54 8.50 -3.30 5.61
CA GLY A 54 9.04 -4.46 6.30
C GLY A 54 8.91 -5.75 5.48
N PHE A 55 7.92 -5.81 4.59
CA PHE A 55 7.73 -6.91 3.64
C PHE A 55 8.48 -6.73 2.30
N GLY A 56 9.20 -5.62 2.12
CA GLY A 56 9.99 -5.35 0.90
C GLY A 56 9.20 -4.68 -0.24
N MET A 57 8.01 -4.17 0.02
CA MET A 57 7.20 -3.43 -0.95
C MET A 57 7.53 -1.93 -0.92
N ARG A 58 7.23 -1.23 -2.02
CA ARG A 58 7.12 0.23 -2.00
C ARG A 58 5.89 0.62 -1.17
N ALA A 59 6.01 1.65 -0.33
CA ALA A 59 4.88 2.18 0.43
C ALA A 59 4.57 3.63 0.03
N ILE A 60 3.29 3.93 -0.16
CA ILE A 60 2.77 5.26 -0.49
C ILE A 60 1.73 5.64 0.56
N HIS A 61 1.97 6.73 1.26
CA HIS A 61 1.10 7.21 2.32
C HIS A 61 0.01 8.12 1.75
N LEU A 62 -1.24 7.68 1.84
CA LEU A 62 -2.40 8.48 1.50
C LEU A 62 -2.82 9.29 2.74
N CYS A 63 -2.23 10.47 2.90
CA CYS A 63 -2.47 11.33 4.06
C CYS A 63 -3.33 12.53 3.68
N HIS A 64 -4.41 12.76 4.42
CA HIS A 64 -5.21 13.95 4.23
C HIS A 64 -4.51 15.18 4.86
N PRO A 65 -4.52 16.38 4.23
CA PRO A 65 -3.78 17.55 4.71
C PRO A 65 -4.13 18.02 6.13
N THR A 66 -5.29 17.62 6.66
CA THR A 66 -5.75 17.98 8.02
C THR A 66 -5.62 16.82 9.02
N GLY A 67 -5.02 15.68 8.63
CA GLY A 67 -4.84 14.51 9.48
C GLY A 67 -3.64 14.59 10.42
N ALA A 68 -3.72 13.90 11.55
CA ALA A 68 -2.64 13.85 12.55
C ALA A 68 -1.38 13.09 12.09
N SER A 69 -1.45 12.34 10.97
CA SER A 69 -0.33 11.59 10.39
C SER A 69 0.49 12.43 9.40
N SER A 70 1.06 13.55 9.86
CA SER A 70 1.94 14.36 9.00
C SER A 70 3.31 13.71 8.72
N ARG A 71 3.67 12.67 9.46
CA ARG A 71 4.93 11.93 9.30
C ARG A 71 4.70 10.64 8.54
N SER A 72 5.10 10.60 7.28
CA SER A 72 5.04 9.42 6.40
C SER A 72 6.19 8.44 6.61
N ASP A 73 6.97 8.58 7.69
CA ASP A 73 8.18 7.77 7.95
C ASP A 73 9.19 7.79 6.77
N GLY A 74 9.22 8.87 5.99
CA GLY A 74 10.04 8.95 4.76
C GLY A 74 9.45 8.22 3.55
N ALA A 75 8.20 7.74 3.60
CA ALA A 75 7.46 7.25 2.44
C ALA A 75 6.95 8.41 1.58
N THR A 76 6.77 8.15 0.29
CA THR A 76 6.12 9.11 -0.61
C THR A 76 4.70 9.35 -0.13
N ALA A 77 4.34 10.62 0.08
CA ALA A 77 3.03 11.03 0.55
C ALA A 77 2.21 11.61 -0.60
N ILE A 78 0.93 11.24 -0.66
CA ILE A 78 -0.07 11.81 -1.56
C ILE A 78 -1.31 12.20 -0.76
N SER A 79 -2.04 13.19 -1.23
CA SER A 79 -3.30 13.63 -0.61
C SER A 79 -4.53 13.02 -1.29
N ARG A 80 -4.38 12.56 -2.54
CA ARG A 80 -5.43 12.04 -3.39
C ARG A 80 -4.92 10.89 -4.26
N LEU A 81 -5.76 9.88 -4.48
CA LEU A 81 -5.44 8.73 -5.35
C LEU A 81 -5.12 9.14 -6.80
N THR A 82 -5.64 10.29 -7.26
CA THR A 82 -5.34 10.84 -8.60
C THR A 82 -3.86 11.19 -8.79
N GLU A 83 -3.08 11.27 -7.72
CA GLU A 83 -1.63 11.55 -7.76
C GLU A 83 -0.80 10.27 -7.99
N LEU A 84 -1.40 9.08 -7.84
CA LEU A 84 -0.70 7.80 -7.98
C LEU A 84 0.04 7.62 -9.31
N PRO A 85 -0.54 7.97 -10.49
CA PRO A 85 0.17 7.78 -11.75
C PRO A 85 1.51 8.54 -11.79
N ALA A 86 1.54 9.78 -11.28
CA ALA A 86 2.77 10.57 -11.25
C ALA A 86 3.81 9.99 -10.28
N VAL A 87 3.37 9.42 -9.16
CA VAL A 87 4.27 8.80 -8.16
C VAL A 87 4.82 7.45 -8.63
N LEU A 88 4.00 6.66 -9.33
CA LEU A 88 4.36 5.32 -9.78
C LEU A 88 5.18 5.34 -11.07
N PHE A 89 4.80 6.19 -12.03
CA PHE A 89 5.35 6.17 -13.39
C PHE A 89 6.15 7.44 -13.75
N GLY A 90 6.23 8.42 -12.84
CA GLY A 90 6.79 9.73 -13.11
C GLY A 90 5.76 10.70 -13.72
N ALA A 91 6.02 12.00 -13.63
CA ALA A 91 5.30 12.96 -14.46
C ALA A 91 5.68 12.66 -15.91
N GLY A 92 4.69 12.39 -16.76
CA GLY A 92 4.89 11.91 -18.13
C GLY A 92 5.99 12.67 -18.88
N SER A 93 6.81 11.91 -19.61
CA SER A 93 7.57 12.43 -20.74
C SER A 93 6.64 12.59 -21.95
#